data_AF-A0A0M9ZHU2-F1
#
_entry.id   AF-A0A0M9ZHU2-F1
#
_cell.length_a   1.000
_cell.length_b   1.000
_cell.length_c   1.000
_cell.angle_alpha   90.00
_cell.angle_beta   90.00
_cell.angle_gamma   90.00
#
_symmetry.space_group_name_H-M   'P 1'
#
loop_
_entity.id
_entity.type
_entity.pdbx_description
1 polymer ?
#
loop_
_entity_poly.entity_id
_entity_poly.type
_entity_poly.pdbx_seq_one_letter_code
_entity_poly.pdbx_strand_id
1 'polypeptide(L)'
;MRGIDNSISAITLDSVHLEGGPSTLSGTVVLAELNEVIYSAEKIKIRLGNGYEHYEFIDAPVHFNSPARAEESGASGPLKLRWVGRTKIAE
;
A
#
# COMPACT_ATOMS: atom_id res chain seq x y z
N MET A 1 -19.41 5.75 -17.06
CA MET A 1 -18.71 6.31 -15.87
C MET A 1 -18.37 5.14 -14.97
N ARG A 2 -17.10 4.71 -14.91
CA ARG A 2 -16.67 3.67 -13.97
C ARG A 2 -16.49 4.34 -12.60
N GLY A 3 -17.34 3.96 -11.66
CA GLY A 3 -17.26 4.43 -10.28
C GLY A 3 -15.89 4.11 -9.71
N ILE A 4 -15.16 5.14 -9.31
CA ILE A 4 -14.08 4.99 -8.36
C ILE A 4 -14.80 4.61 -7.07
N ASP A 5 -14.67 3.36 -6.65
CA ASP A 5 -15.19 2.89 -5.38
C ASP A 5 -14.38 3.59 -4.27
N ASN A 6 -14.83 4.80 -3.90
CA ASN A 6 -14.33 5.56 -2.76
C ASN A 6 -14.61 4.86 -1.42
N SER A 7 -15.20 3.66 -1.44
CA SER A 7 -15.57 2.85 -0.28
C SER A 7 -14.43 2.00 0.26
N ILE A 8 -13.23 2.02 -0.35
CA ILE A 8 -12.00 1.63 0.38
C ILE A 8 -11.69 2.79 1.33
N SER A 9 -12.57 2.95 2.31
CA SER A 9 -12.45 3.88 3.41
C SER A 9 -11.13 3.60 4.07
N ALA A 10 -10.20 4.55 3.95
CA ALA A 10 -9.00 4.73 4.74
C ALA A 10 -8.71 3.52 5.66
N ILE A 11 -8.22 2.43 5.07
CA ILE A 11 -7.58 1.41 5.89
C ILE A 11 -6.36 2.14 6.42
N THR A 12 -6.37 2.43 7.72
CA THR A 12 -5.21 2.91 8.49
C THR A 12 -4.15 1.82 8.45
N LEU A 13 -3.55 1.63 7.28
CA LEU A 13 -2.26 1.01 7.10
C LEU A 13 -1.24 2.06 7.54
N ASP A 14 -1.17 2.28 8.86
CA ASP A 14 -0.32 3.32 9.44
C ASP A 14 1.15 3.06 9.14
N SER A 15 1.56 1.82 8.89
CA SER A 15 2.92 1.52 8.43
C SER A 15 2.97 0.26 7.59
N VAL A 16 3.66 0.34 6.46
CA VAL A 16 3.94 -0.80 5.57
C VAL A 16 5.43 -0.90 5.30
N HIS A 17 5.92 -2.10 5.00
CA HIS A 17 7.29 -2.32 4.58
C HIS A 17 7.36 -2.45 3.07
N LEU A 18 8.03 -1.51 2.40
CA LEU A 18 8.22 -1.48 0.96
C LEU A 18 9.57 -2.12 0.60
N GLU A 19 9.51 -3.19 -0.19
CA GLU A 19 10.68 -3.88 -0.71
C GLU A 19 10.97 -3.44 -2.15
N GLY A 20 12.18 -2.93 -2.39
CA GLY A 20 12.61 -2.43 -3.69
C GLY A 20 12.07 -1.03 -4.02
N GLY A 21 12.10 -0.68 -5.30
CA GLY A 21 11.65 0.62 -5.79
C GLY A 21 12.62 1.77 -5.50
N PRO A 22 12.16 3.03 -5.59
CA PRO A 22 12.96 4.20 -5.28
C PRO A 22 13.43 4.21 -3.82
N SER A 23 14.64 4.70 -3.57
CA SER A 23 15.23 4.75 -2.22
C SER A 23 14.43 5.60 -1.22
N THR A 24 13.60 6.52 -1.71
CA THR A 24 12.69 7.34 -0.89
C THR A 24 11.41 6.61 -0.49
N LEU A 25 11.10 5.48 -1.12
CA LEU A 25 9.91 4.65 -0.89
C LEU A 25 10.32 3.19 -0.70
N SER A 26 11.32 2.96 0.15
CA SER A 26 11.78 1.63 0.55
C SER A 26 11.92 1.54 2.07
N GLY A 27 11.81 0.33 2.61
CA GLY A 27 11.77 0.10 4.05
C GLY A 27 10.40 0.38 4.65
N THR A 28 10.35 0.59 5.97
CA THR A 28 9.10 0.86 6.68
C THR A 28 8.67 2.31 6.47
N VAL A 29 7.51 2.52 5.87
CA VAL A 29 6.94 3.84 5.57
C VAL A 29 5.54 3.98 6.16
N VAL A 30 5.21 5.20 6.57
CA VAL A 30 3.88 5.57 7.03
C VAL A 30 3.07 6.07 5.83
N LEU A 31 2.08 5.29 5.37
CA LEU A 31 1.35 5.67 4.15
C LEU A 31 0.53 6.95 4.33
N ALA A 32 0.13 7.27 5.56
CA ALA A 32 -0.58 8.51 5.90
C ALA A 32 0.28 9.78 5.74
N GLU A 33 1.62 9.65 5.73
CA GLU A 33 2.55 10.78 5.54
C GLU A 33 2.85 11.06 4.06
N LEU A 34 2.33 10.23 3.15
CA LEU A 34 2.58 10.35 1.71
C LEU A 34 1.51 11.22 1.04
N ASN A 35 1.94 12.02 0.05
CA ASN A 35 1.08 12.99 -0.62
C ASN A 35 -0.20 12.39 -1.23
N GLU A 36 -0.06 11.26 -1.93
CA GLU A 36 -1.18 10.60 -2.60
C GLU A 36 -0.88 9.11 -2.70
N VAL A 37 -1.80 8.32 -2.15
CA VAL A 37 -1.74 6.85 -2.16
C VAL A 37 -3.08 6.32 -2.63
N ILE A 38 -3.07 5.49 -3.66
CA ILE A 38 -4.25 4.85 -4.23
C ILE A 38 -4.19 3.36 -3.86
N TYR A 39 -5.23 2.88 -3.21
CA TYR A 39 -5.35 1.50 -2.75
C TYR A 39 -6.29 0.71 -3.68
N SER A 40 -5.96 -0.55 -3.89
CA SER A 40 -6.84 -1.53 -4.52
C SER A 40 -6.60 -2.90 -3.87
N ALA A 41 -7.49 -3.86 -4.14
CA ALA A 41 -7.40 -5.20 -3.53
C ALA A 41 -6.07 -5.93 -3.82
N GLU A 42 -5.42 -5.63 -4.95
CA GLU A 42 -4.23 -6.34 -5.43
C GLU A 42 -2.95 -5.50 -5.34
N LYS A 43 -3.07 -4.17 -5.30
CA LYS A 43 -1.92 -3.26 -5.41
C LYS A 43 -2.15 -1.92 -4.74
N ILE A 44 -1.05 -1.28 -4.36
CA ILE A 44 -0.98 0.11 -3.94
C ILE A 44 -0.21 0.90 -4.99
N LYS A 45 -0.63 2.14 -5.23
CA LYS A 45 0.11 3.11 -6.04
C LYS A 45 0.44 4.32 -5.18
N ILE A 46 1.71 4.72 -5.18
CA ILE A 46 2.21 5.85 -4.40
C ILE A 46 2.70 6.92 -5.37
N ARG A 47 2.23 8.15 -5.21
CA ARG A 47 2.69 9.28 -6.03
C ARG A 47 4.14 9.63 -5.68
N LEU A 48 5.01 9.66 -6.69
CA LEU A 48 6.38 10.14 -6.56
C LEU A 48 6.78 10.95 -7.81
N GLY A 49 7.11 12.22 -7.61
CA GLY A 49 7.43 13.13 -8.71
C GLY A 49 6.28 13.23 -9.74
N ASN A 50 6.62 13.05 -11.02
CA ASN A 50 5.67 13.07 -12.14
C ASN A 50 5.04 11.70 -12.43
N GLY A 51 5.02 10.77 -11.47
CA GLY A 51 4.51 9.42 -11.72
C GLY A 51 3.97 8.74 -10.48
N TYR A 52 3.61 7.48 -10.67
CA TYR A 52 3.22 6.57 -9.61
C TYR A 52 4.18 5.39 -9.55
N GLU A 53 4.57 5.04 -8.34
CA GLU A 53 5.29 3.82 -8.01
C GLU A 53 4.27 2.76 -7.61
N HIS A 54 4.41 1.54 -8.14
CA HIS A 54 3.45 0.47 -8.00
C HIS A 54 4.01 -0.62 -7.09
N TYR A 55 3.20 -1.03 -6.12
CA TYR A 55 3.56 -2.06 -5.17
C TYR A 55 2.44 -3.10 -5.08
N GLU A 56 2.83 -4.37 -4.97
CA GLU A 56 1.92 -5.50 -4.78
C GLU A 56 2.14 -6.12 -3.41
N PHE A 57 1.07 -6.62 -2.80
CA PHE A 57 1.14 -7.33 -1.53
C PHE A 57 1.93 -8.63 -1.71
N ILE A 58 2.94 -8.85 -0.85
CA ILE A 58 3.74 -10.09 -0.90
C ILE A 58 2.92 -11.27 -0.37
N ASP A 59 2.18 -11.02 0.71
CA ASP A 59 1.24 -11.96 1.31
C ASP A 59 -0.18 -11.48 1.02
N ALA A 60 -1.08 -12.42 0.68
CA ALA A 60 -2.48 -12.08 0.47
C ALA A 60 -3.01 -11.38 1.74
N PRO A 61 -3.61 -10.18 1.63
CA PRO A 61 -4.12 -9.52 2.81
C PRO A 61 -5.14 -10.43 3.48
N VAL A 62 -4.86 -10.84 4.72
CA VAL A 62 -5.79 -11.59 5.55
C VAL A 62 -7.05 -10.73 5.63
N HIS A 63 -8.15 -11.19 5.03
CA HIS A 63 -9.40 -10.47 4.84
C HIS A 63 -9.60 -9.35 5.88
N PHE A 64 -9.50 -8.09 5.43
CA PHE A 64 -9.57 -6.87 6.25
C PHE A 64 -10.95 -6.62 6.93
N ASN A 65 -11.77 -7.65 7.10
CA ASN A 65 -13.14 -7.58 7.61
C ASN A 65 -13.30 -7.99 9.08
N SER A 66 -12.24 -8.31 9.81
CA SER A 66 -12.37 -8.60 11.25
C SER A 66 -11.97 -7.40 12.09
N PRO A 67 -12.91 -6.78 12.83
CA PRO A 67 -12.52 -5.87 13.90
C PRO A 67 -11.73 -6.69 14.91
N ALA A 68 -10.59 -6.13 15.32
CA ALA A 68 -9.63 -6.73 16.23
C ALA A 68 -10.26 -7.67 17.27
N ARG A 69 -9.94 -8.96 17.16
CA ARG A 69 -9.67 -9.77 18.34
C ARG A 69 -8.22 -10.20 18.25
N ALA A 70 -7.43 -9.60 19.12
CA ALA A 70 -6.11 -10.04 19.47
C ALA A 70 -6.19 -11.49 19.95
N GLU A 71 -5.85 -12.46 19.10
CA GLU A 71 -5.40 -13.78 19.54
C GLU A 71 -4.31 -14.28 18.59
N GLU A 72 -3.10 -14.35 19.17
CA GLU A 72 -1.95 -15.19 18.85
C GLU A 72 -1.89 -15.88 17.48
N SER A 73 -1.18 -15.25 16.55
CA SER A 73 -0.39 -16.00 15.56
C SER A 73 0.84 -15.20 15.11
N GLY A 74 1.87 -15.21 15.95
CA GLY A 74 3.28 -15.42 15.62
C GLY A 74 4.05 -14.62 14.55
N ALA A 75 3.48 -13.69 13.77
CA ALA A 75 4.24 -12.96 12.75
C ALA A 75 3.55 -11.69 12.23
N SER A 76 2.97 -10.84 13.08
CA SER A 76 2.37 -9.59 12.59
C SER A 76 3.41 -8.46 12.50
N GLY A 77 4.37 -8.62 11.58
CA GLY A 77 5.22 -7.51 11.14
C GLY A 77 4.41 -6.52 10.28
N PRO A 78 4.95 -5.31 9.99
CA PRO A 78 4.31 -4.39 9.07
C PRO A 78 4.01 -5.08 7.73
N LEU A 79 2.84 -4.81 7.18
CA LEU A 79 2.39 -5.41 5.92
C LEU A 79 3.43 -5.14 4.82
N LYS A 80 3.88 -6.20 4.15
CA LYS A 80 4.97 -6.11 3.17
C LYS A 80 4.42 -5.96 1.76
N LEU A 81 4.96 -4.98 1.04
CA LEU A 81 4.70 -4.83 -0.38
C LEU A 81 6.00 -4.80 -1.18
N ARG A 82 5.96 -5.41 -2.36
CA ARG A 82 7.08 -5.43 -3.29
C ARG A 82 6.83 -4.47 -4.43
N TRP A 83 7.82 -3.66 -4.76
CA TRP A 83 7.79 -2.79 -5.94
C TRP A 83 7.74 -3.64 -7.21
N VAL A 84 6.81 -3.29 -8.10
CA VAL A 84 6.61 -4.01 -9.39
C VAL A 84 6.76 -3.12 -10.61
N GLY A 85 6.95 -1.81 -10.42
CA GLY A 85 7.20 -0.89 -11.51
C GLY A 85 6.73 0.52 -11.24
N ARG A 86 6.78 1.35 -12.28
CA ARG A 86 6.30 2.73 -12.24
C ARG A 86 5.54 3.12 -13.48
N THR A 87 4.62 4.06 -13.34
CA THR A 87 3.97 4.74 -14.45
C THR A 87 4.33 6.22 -14.40
N LYS A 88 4.86 6.77 -15.50
CA LYS A 88 5.05 8.21 -15.65
C LYS A 88 3.77 8.87 -16.17
N ILE A 89 3.43 10.01 -15.60
CA ILE A 89 2.44 10.93 -16.15
C ILE A 89 3.23 11.85 -17.08
N ALA A 90 2.81 11.92 -18.35
CA ALA A 90 3.45 12.79 -19.34
C ALA A 90 3.42 14.25 -18.85
N GLU A 91 4.49 14.99 -19.17
CA GLU A 91 4.58 16.44 -18.96
C GLU A 91 3.85 17.22 -20.04
#